data_AF-A0A2N6D6U9-F1
#
_entry.id   AF-A0A2N6D6U9-F1
#
_cell.length_a   1.000
_cell.length_b   1.000
_cell.length_c   1.000
_cell.angle_alpha   90.00
_cell.angle_beta   90.00
_cell.angle_gamma   90.00
#
_symmetry.space_group_name_H-M   'P 1'
#
loop_
_entity.id
_entity.type
_entity.pdbx_description
1 polymer ?
#
loop_
_entity_poly.entity_id
_entity_poly.type
_entity_poly.pdbx_seq_one_letter_code
_entity_poly.pdbx_strand_id
1 'polypeptide(L)'
;MKFPLSIPSPTEAQLEQKYVSEALSDNQAATGKYITLFEESVADLVKSKNAMAVVNGTSAIHLALLSLGIGKGDLVFASTFTFIGSVSPIVYVGAEPVFIDSDKSTWNIDPNLLEDELKRRTSLGEIIPKALLITHLYGQPADMDSIVSICDKYGVIIIEDAAESLGAAYGDKQTGTFGKCGIFSFNANKIITSGGGGILVSDDADLVAKARYFANQAKEPVEHYEHLNIGYNYRISNLQSACGYAQMQELQKRIHTKRTIFDKYRKALEGAPVTFMPEHEKAVGSRWLTTLLFNDEDKESIYGYLKVEGIESR
;
A
#
# COMPACT_ATOMS: atom_id res chain seq x y z
N MET A 1 -32.47 -4.07 -1.07
CA MET A 1 -31.42 -3.92 -0.04
C MET A 1 -30.15 -3.50 -0.78
N LYS A 2 -29.30 -2.61 -0.24
CA LYS A 2 -28.04 -2.23 -0.91
C LYS A 2 -26.88 -2.97 -0.24
N PHE A 3 -26.03 -3.63 -1.02
CA PHE A 3 -24.84 -4.34 -0.57
C PHE A 3 -23.59 -3.59 -1.07
N PRO A 4 -23.06 -2.63 -0.30
CA PRO A 4 -21.86 -1.89 -0.68
C PRO A 4 -20.60 -2.77 -0.66
N LEU A 5 -19.63 -2.43 -1.50
CA LEU A 5 -18.43 -3.26 -1.71
C LEU A 5 -17.47 -3.19 -0.51
N SER A 6 -17.34 -2.00 0.09
CA SER A 6 -16.52 -1.77 1.27
C SER A 6 -17.15 -0.69 2.13
N ILE A 7 -17.47 -1.01 3.38
CA ILE A 7 -17.91 -0.04 4.38
C ILE A 7 -16.86 0.00 5.49
N PRO A 8 -16.28 1.16 5.80
CA PRO A 8 -15.54 1.32 7.04
C PRO A 8 -16.51 1.28 8.21
N SER A 9 -16.46 0.20 9.00
CA SER A 9 -17.21 0.11 10.26
C SER A 9 -16.36 0.61 11.42
N PRO A 10 -16.89 1.42 12.35
CA PRO A 10 -16.22 1.72 13.62
C PRO A 10 -15.83 0.44 14.36
N THR A 11 -14.86 0.54 15.27
CA THR A 11 -14.53 -0.53 16.21
C THR A 11 -15.74 -0.85 17.09
N GLU A 12 -15.86 -2.10 17.55
CA GLU A 12 -16.99 -2.51 18.40
C GLU A 12 -17.01 -1.74 19.72
N ALA A 13 -15.83 -1.43 20.25
CA ALA A 13 -15.65 -0.63 21.45
C ALA A 13 -15.74 0.89 21.23
N GLN A 14 -16.06 1.35 20.00
CA GLN A 14 -16.17 2.76 19.62
C GLN A 14 -14.93 3.59 19.98
N LEU A 15 -13.74 2.98 19.88
CA LEU A 15 -12.46 3.59 20.21
C LEU A 15 -12.18 4.83 19.37
N GLU A 16 -12.67 4.89 18.13
CA GLU A 16 -12.54 6.06 17.27
C GLU A 16 -13.20 7.28 17.92
N GLN A 17 -14.43 7.14 18.43
CA GLN A 17 -15.14 8.25 19.08
C GLN A 17 -14.39 8.72 20.31
N LYS A 18 -13.89 7.78 21.12
CA LYS A 18 -13.08 8.08 22.31
C LYS A 18 -11.81 8.85 21.93
N TYR A 19 -10.97 8.28 21.07
CA TYR A 19 -9.64 8.84 20.78
C TYR A 19 -9.71 10.14 19.98
N VAL A 20 -10.67 10.27 19.06
CA VAL A 20 -10.91 11.53 18.34
C VAL A 20 -11.40 12.62 19.31
N SER A 21 -12.28 12.28 20.26
CA SER A 21 -12.73 13.24 21.28
C SER A 21 -11.59 13.69 22.18
N GLU A 22 -10.71 12.78 22.60
CA GLU A 22 -9.50 13.13 23.36
C GLU A 22 -8.57 14.04 22.55
N ALA A 23 -8.35 13.74 21.26
CA ALA A 23 -7.51 14.58 20.40
C ALA A 23 -8.08 16.00 20.20
N LEU A 24 -9.41 16.15 20.23
CA LEU A 24 -10.09 17.45 20.18
C LEU A 24 -10.04 18.19 21.52
N SER A 25 -10.26 17.50 22.65
CA SER A 25 -10.29 18.12 23.98
C SER A 25 -8.95 18.74 24.37
N ASP A 26 -7.86 18.15 23.91
CA ASP A 26 -6.50 18.59 24.24
C ASP A 26 -6.01 19.75 23.36
N ASN A 27 -6.87 20.34 22.50
CA ASN A 27 -6.52 21.32 21.46
C ASN A 27 -5.39 20.82 20.51
N GLN A 28 -5.25 19.51 20.39
CA GLN A 28 -4.21 18.84 19.60
C GLN A 28 -4.75 18.30 18.28
N ALA A 29 -5.63 19.03 17.59
CA ALA A 29 -6.26 18.53 16.36
C ALA A 29 -5.23 18.27 15.22
N ALA A 30 -4.26 19.18 15.07
CA ALA A 30 -3.26 19.10 14.01
C ALA A 30 -2.08 18.19 14.37
N THR A 31 -1.58 18.28 15.60
CA THR A 31 -0.38 17.58 16.08
C THR A 31 -0.60 17.07 17.49
N GLY A 32 -0.22 15.82 17.78
CA GLY A 32 -0.34 15.24 19.11
C GLY A 32 0.09 13.77 19.17
N LYS A 33 -0.12 13.16 20.34
CA LYS A 33 0.36 11.80 20.68
C LYS A 33 -0.13 10.70 19.72
N TYR A 34 -1.31 10.87 19.11
CA TYR A 34 -1.89 9.81 18.29
C TYR A 34 -1.16 9.61 16.96
N ILE A 35 -0.41 10.60 16.48
CA ILE A 35 0.48 10.43 15.33
C ILE A 35 1.53 9.36 15.65
N THR A 36 2.25 9.52 16.76
CA THR A 36 3.26 8.58 17.22
C THR A 36 2.67 7.21 17.51
N LEU A 37 1.56 7.14 18.26
CA LEU A 37 0.89 5.87 18.55
C LEU A 37 0.46 5.12 17.28
N PHE A 38 0.01 5.86 16.26
CA PHE A 38 -0.39 5.27 14.99
C PHE A 38 0.82 4.75 14.20
N GLU A 39 1.88 5.57 14.10
CA GLU A 39 3.17 5.17 13.50
C GLU A 39 3.73 3.89 14.17
N GLU A 40 3.81 3.88 15.50
CA GLU A 40 4.29 2.74 16.31
C GLU A 40 3.41 1.50 16.10
N SER A 41 2.08 1.64 16.10
CA SER A 41 1.18 0.48 15.93
C SER A 41 1.38 -0.25 14.60
N VAL A 42 1.77 0.47 13.53
CA VAL A 42 2.06 -0.13 12.23
C VAL A 42 3.49 -0.65 12.19
N ALA A 43 4.46 0.10 12.73
CA ALA A 43 5.85 -0.34 12.83
C ALA A 43 5.97 -1.67 13.60
N ASP A 44 5.30 -1.79 14.75
CA ASP A 44 5.27 -2.99 15.59
C ASP A 44 4.63 -4.17 14.87
N LEU A 45 3.52 -3.93 14.16
CA LEU A 45 2.83 -4.96 13.39
C LEU A 45 3.76 -5.58 12.34
N VAL A 46 4.42 -4.75 11.55
CA VAL A 46 5.25 -5.20 10.41
C VAL A 46 6.69 -5.49 10.81
N LYS A 47 7.06 -5.20 12.07
CA LYS A 47 8.43 -5.27 12.61
C LYS A 47 9.43 -4.36 11.90
N SER A 48 8.99 -3.19 11.46
CA SER A 48 9.87 -2.14 10.92
C SER A 48 10.42 -1.27 12.05
N LYS A 49 11.68 -0.84 11.95
CA LYS A 49 12.28 0.03 12.98
C LYS A 49 11.72 1.45 12.99
N ASN A 50 11.24 1.93 11.84
CA ASN A 50 10.74 3.29 11.71
C ASN A 50 9.43 3.31 10.92
N ALA A 51 8.57 4.27 11.23
CA ALA A 51 7.36 4.60 10.50
C ALA A 51 7.14 6.11 10.45
N MET A 52 6.46 6.58 9.41
CA MET A 52 6.04 7.97 9.28
C MET A 52 4.65 8.04 8.65
N ALA A 53 3.71 8.67 9.37
CA ALA A 53 2.35 8.86 8.91
C ALA A 53 2.18 10.15 8.11
N VAL A 54 1.40 10.05 7.03
CA VAL A 54 1.14 11.12 6.06
C VAL A 54 -0.32 11.13 5.62
N VAL A 55 -0.71 12.17 4.89
CA VAL A 55 -2.10 12.42 4.49
C VAL A 55 -2.72 11.33 3.62
N ASN A 56 -1.94 10.57 2.84
CA ASN A 56 -2.41 9.43 2.04
C ASN A 56 -1.25 8.54 1.53
N GLY A 57 -1.57 7.33 1.05
CA GLY A 57 -0.58 6.41 0.47
C GLY A 57 0.22 6.98 -0.71
N THR A 58 -0.43 7.72 -1.62
CA THR A 58 0.24 8.35 -2.76
C THR A 58 1.32 9.34 -2.32
N SER A 59 1.06 10.12 -1.27
CA SER A 59 2.05 11.02 -0.68
C SER A 59 3.23 10.28 -0.04
N ALA A 60 3.00 9.12 0.59
CA ALA A 60 4.06 8.29 1.12
C ALA A 60 4.99 7.76 0.01
N ILE A 61 4.41 7.28 -1.11
CA ILE A 61 5.19 6.83 -2.26
C ILE A 61 6.01 7.98 -2.84
N HIS A 62 5.40 9.16 -3.00
CA HIS A 62 6.10 10.34 -3.49
C HIS A 62 7.31 10.68 -2.61
N LEU A 63 7.14 10.67 -1.29
CA LEU A 63 8.23 10.96 -0.35
C LEU A 63 9.29 9.85 -0.32
N ALA A 64 8.93 8.58 -0.52
CA ALA A 64 9.88 7.49 -0.66
C ALA A 64 10.81 7.73 -1.87
N LEU A 65 10.23 8.02 -3.03
CA LEU A 65 10.97 8.29 -4.27
C LEU A 65 11.94 9.49 -4.10
N LEU A 66 11.44 10.60 -3.58
CA LEU A 66 12.26 11.79 -3.29
C LEU A 66 13.40 11.51 -2.30
N SER A 67 13.11 10.74 -1.25
CA SER A 67 14.09 10.43 -0.21
C SER A 67 15.21 9.54 -0.75
N LEU A 68 14.88 8.64 -1.67
CA LEU A 68 15.82 7.80 -2.41
C LEU A 68 16.58 8.55 -3.52
N GLY A 69 16.25 9.83 -3.76
CA GLY A 69 16.90 10.63 -4.81
C GLY A 69 16.53 10.19 -6.22
N ILE A 70 15.36 9.57 -6.39
CA ILE A 70 14.81 9.22 -7.70
C ILE A 70 14.18 10.48 -8.31
N GLY A 71 14.51 10.76 -9.57
CA GLY A 71 13.94 11.90 -10.27
C GLY A 71 14.23 11.91 -11.77
N LYS A 72 14.36 13.12 -12.33
CA LYS A 72 14.53 13.32 -13.77
C LYS A 72 15.69 12.50 -14.35
N GLY A 73 15.38 11.73 -15.39
CA GLY A 73 16.34 10.88 -16.10
C GLY A 73 16.42 9.45 -15.54
N ASP A 74 15.75 9.17 -14.43
CA ASP A 74 15.66 7.82 -13.88
C ASP A 74 14.49 7.05 -14.46
N LEU A 75 14.67 5.75 -14.61
CA LEU A 75 13.60 4.80 -14.88
C LEU A 75 13.17 4.13 -13.58
N VAL A 76 11.88 3.90 -13.42
CA VAL A 76 11.30 3.10 -12.33
C VAL A 76 10.41 2.03 -12.93
N PHE A 77 10.70 0.76 -12.64
CA PHE A 77 9.77 -0.30 -12.99
C PHE A 77 8.51 -0.24 -12.11
N ALA A 78 7.36 -0.51 -12.71
CA ALA A 78 6.09 -0.56 -12.02
C ALA A 78 5.21 -1.67 -12.58
N SER A 79 4.30 -2.18 -11.76
CA SER A 79 3.27 -3.12 -12.23
C SER A 79 2.33 -2.44 -13.23
N THR A 80 2.02 -3.08 -14.37
CA THR A 80 0.96 -2.61 -15.30
C THR A 80 -0.41 -2.65 -14.61
N PHE A 81 -0.69 -3.74 -13.90
CA PHE A 81 -1.94 -3.98 -13.22
C PHE A 81 -1.87 -3.49 -11.77
N THR A 82 -2.14 -2.19 -11.60
CA THR A 82 -2.11 -1.53 -10.29
C THR A 82 -3.06 -0.32 -10.27
N PHE A 83 -3.24 0.27 -9.08
CA PHE A 83 -3.88 1.58 -8.95
C PHE A 83 -2.92 2.70 -9.38
N ILE A 84 -3.43 3.70 -10.08
CA ILE A 84 -2.61 4.83 -10.59
C ILE A 84 -1.89 5.63 -9.49
N GLY A 85 -2.37 5.52 -8.25
CA GLY A 85 -1.74 6.10 -7.06
C GLY A 85 -0.32 5.56 -6.79
N SER A 86 0.01 4.37 -7.29
CA SER A 86 1.37 3.80 -7.24
C SER A 86 2.30 4.43 -8.29
N VAL A 87 1.77 4.76 -9.46
CA VAL A 87 2.55 5.15 -10.64
C VAL A 87 2.70 6.66 -10.76
N SER A 88 1.66 7.44 -10.45
CA SER A 88 1.71 8.90 -10.59
C SER A 88 2.86 9.56 -9.83
N PRO A 89 3.24 9.10 -8.61
CA PRO A 89 4.40 9.62 -7.89
C PRO A 89 5.73 9.52 -8.64
N ILE A 90 5.90 8.50 -9.51
CA ILE A 90 7.09 8.36 -10.36
C ILE A 90 7.21 9.58 -11.28
N VAL A 91 6.08 9.97 -11.89
CA VAL A 91 6.02 11.14 -12.77
C VAL A 91 6.15 12.45 -11.98
N TYR A 92 5.62 12.52 -10.75
CA TYR A 92 5.74 13.73 -9.91
C TYR A 92 7.20 14.11 -9.63
N VAL A 93 8.08 13.12 -9.46
CA VAL A 93 9.53 13.35 -9.28
C VAL A 93 10.28 13.53 -10.60
N GLY A 94 9.59 13.43 -11.73
CA GLY A 94 10.14 13.56 -13.08
C GLY A 94 10.82 12.30 -13.63
N ALA A 95 10.70 11.16 -12.95
CA ALA A 95 11.17 9.86 -13.44
C ALA A 95 10.18 9.27 -14.45
N GLU A 96 10.64 8.28 -15.23
CA GLU A 96 9.85 7.59 -16.24
C GLU A 96 9.43 6.20 -15.74
N PRO A 97 8.11 5.91 -15.67
CA PRO A 97 7.63 4.57 -15.34
C PRO A 97 7.79 3.64 -16.54
N VAL A 98 8.38 2.46 -16.32
CA VAL A 98 8.42 1.38 -17.31
C VAL A 98 7.65 0.20 -16.76
N PHE A 99 6.63 -0.25 -17.49
CA PHE A 99 5.69 -1.23 -16.95
C PHE A 99 6.10 -2.67 -17.24
N ILE A 100 5.91 -3.53 -16.24
CA ILE A 100 6.07 -4.99 -16.34
C ILE A 100 4.71 -5.63 -16.08
N ASP A 101 4.36 -6.63 -16.89
CA ASP A 101 3.06 -7.26 -16.84
C ASP A 101 2.89 -8.22 -15.64
N SER A 102 1.65 -8.61 -15.38
CA SER A 102 1.28 -9.48 -14.25
C SER A 102 1.30 -10.97 -14.58
N ASP A 103 1.51 -11.80 -13.56
CA ASP A 103 1.43 -13.26 -13.66
C ASP A 103 0.02 -13.79 -13.31
N LYS A 104 -0.30 -15.02 -13.73
CA LYS A 104 -1.60 -15.65 -13.44
C LYS A 104 -1.69 -16.31 -12.06
N SER A 105 -0.56 -16.57 -11.42
CA SER A 105 -0.42 -17.29 -10.14
C SER A 105 -0.64 -16.42 -8.90
N THR A 106 -0.46 -15.11 -9.02
CA THR A 106 -0.61 -14.12 -7.95
C THR A 106 -1.39 -12.87 -8.40
N TRP A 107 -1.46 -12.61 -9.72
CA TRP A 107 -1.96 -11.38 -10.33
C TRP A 107 -1.12 -10.14 -10.01
N ASN A 108 0.03 -10.31 -9.36
CA ASN A 108 1.03 -9.27 -9.21
C ASN A 108 2.04 -9.35 -10.37
N ILE A 109 3.04 -8.47 -10.36
CA ILE A 109 4.11 -8.42 -11.36
C ILE A 109 4.76 -9.80 -11.61
N ASP A 110 4.94 -10.17 -12.87
CA ASP A 110 5.58 -11.44 -13.25
C ASP A 110 7.10 -11.38 -13.06
N PRO A 111 7.69 -12.18 -12.15
CA PRO A 111 9.13 -12.17 -11.93
C PRO A 111 9.95 -12.58 -13.17
N ASN A 112 9.40 -13.42 -14.06
CA ASN A 112 10.11 -13.84 -15.28
C ASN A 112 10.20 -12.67 -16.26
N LEU A 113 9.10 -11.94 -16.47
CA LEU A 113 9.11 -10.74 -17.33
C LEU A 113 10.01 -9.64 -16.77
N LEU A 114 10.03 -9.49 -15.44
CA LEU A 114 10.97 -8.60 -14.76
C LEU A 114 12.43 -8.99 -15.05
N GLU A 115 12.78 -10.27 -14.88
CA GLU A 115 14.16 -10.72 -15.12
C GLU A 115 14.55 -10.62 -16.60
N ASP A 116 13.65 -10.98 -17.51
CA ASP A 116 13.89 -10.95 -18.95
C ASP A 116 14.12 -9.52 -19.46
N GLU A 117 13.35 -8.54 -18.97
CA GLU A 117 13.58 -7.13 -19.32
C GLU A 117 14.92 -6.61 -18.76
N LEU A 118 15.29 -6.99 -17.53
CA LEU A 118 16.60 -6.63 -16.96
C LEU A 118 17.76 -7.26 -17.74
N LYS A 119 17.63 -8.54 -18.14
CA LYS A 119 18.60 -9.22 -19.00
C LYS A 119 18.73 -8.52 -20.34
N ARG A 120 17.60 -8.20 -20.99
CA ARG A 120 17.56 -7.51 -22.29
C ARG A 120 18.28 -6.17 -22.20
N ARG A 121 17.92 -5.31 -21.23
CA ARG A 121 18.56 -4.02 -21.00
C ARG A 121 20.06 -4.14 -20.79
N THR A 122 20.46 -5.07 -19.92
CA THR A 122 21.89 -5.34 -19.63
C THR A 122 22.64 -5.74 -20.91
N SER A 123 22.07 -6.63 -21.72
CA SER A 123 22.71 -7.11 -22.96
C SER A 123 22.88 -6.03 -24.03
N LEU A 124 21.98 -5.04 -24.04
CA LEU A 124 21.98 -3.93 -25.00
C LEU A 124 22.70 -2.69 -24.46
N GLY A 125 23.21 -2.72 -23.22
CA GLY A 125 23.84 -1.56 -22.58
C GLY A 125 22.85 -0.42 -22.29
N GLU A 126 21.57 -0.74 -22.14
CA GLU A 126 20.53 0.23 -21.80
C GLU A 126 20.56 0.58 -20.30
N ILE A 127 19.92 1.69 -19.96
CA ILE A 127 19.76 2.13 -18.57
C ILE A 127 18.96 1.08 -17.79
N ILE A 128 19.56 0.57 -16.72
CA ILE A 128 18.87 -0.25 -15.71
C ILE A 128 18.05 0.68 -14.81
N PRO A 129 16.76 0.39 -14.55
CA PRO A 129 15.95 1.20 -13.65
C PRO A 129 16.56 1.29 -12.25
N LYS A 130 16.45 2.46 -11.64
CA LYS A 130 16.94 2.67 -10.28
C LYS A 130 16.11 1.91 -9.24
N ALA A 131 14.82 1.77 -9.50
CA ALA A 131 13.90 1.15 -8.58
C ALA A 131 12.82 0.33 -9.29
N LEU A 132 12.25 -0.58 -8.53
CA LEU A 132 11.03 -1.30 -8.81
C LEU A 132 10.01 -0.91 -7.74
N LEU A 133 8.89 -0.33 -8.17
CA LEU A 133 7.72 -0.09 -7.35
C LEU A 133 6.74 -1.25 -7.57
N ILE A 134 6.68 -2.17 -6.61
CA ILE A 134 5.77 -3.32 -6.66
C ILE A 134 4.50 -3.05 -5.88
N THR A 135 3.38 -3.58 -6.37
CA THR A 135 2.11 -3.55 -5.64
C THR A 135 1.78 -4.96 -5.12
N HIS A 136 1.20 -5.04 -3.92
CA HIS A 136 0.62 -6.27 -3.38
C HIS A 136 -0.91 -6.24 -3.53
N LEU A 137 -1.35 -6.54 -4.74
CA LEU A 137 -2.70 -6.30 -5.21
C LEU A 137 -3.73 -7.11 -4.42
N TYR A 138 -4.86 -6.48 -4.09
CA TYR A 138 -6.02 -7.08 -3.39
C TYR A 138 -5.71 -7.74 -2.05
N GLY A 139 -4.53 -7.46 -1.49
CA GLY A 139 -4.04 -8.05 -0.26
C GLY A 139 -3.29 -9.35 -0.42
N GLN A 140 -2.95 -9.72 -1.66
CA GLN A 140 -2.08 -10.83 -2.00
C GLN A 140 -0.63 -10.35 -2.14
N PRO A 141 0.32 -10.90 -1.37
CA PRO A 141 1.74 -10.68 -1.60
C PRO A 141 2.18 -11.13 -3.01
N ALA A 142 3.11 -10.38 -3.61
CA ALA A 142 3.79 -10.80 -4.83
C ALA A 142 4.79 -11.94 -4.52
N ASP A 143 5.36 -12.58 -5.54
CA ASP A 143 6.41 -13.59 -5.33
C ASP A 143 7.73 -12.93 -4.89
N MET A 144 7.83 -12.65 -3.59
CA MET A 144 8.90 -11.84 -3.03
C MET A 144 10.26 -12.52 -3.05
N ASP A 145 10.34 -13.85 -2.96
CA ASP A 145 11.62 -14.55 -3.05
C ASP A 145 12.27 -14.31 -4.43
N SER A 146 11.51 -14.49 -5.50
CA SER A 146 11.99 -14.26 -6.87
C SER A 146 12.31 -12.79 -7.11
N ILE A 147 11.40 -11.88 -6.73
CA ILE A 147 11.57 -10.43 -6.97
C ILE A 147 12.79 -9.89 -6.24
N VAL A 148 12.97 -10.22 -4.96
CA VAL A 148 14.14 -9.79 -4.18
C VAL A 148 15.42 -10.32 -4.80
N SER A 149 15.48 -11.63 -5.12
CA SER A 149 16.66 -12.22 -5.75
C SER A 149 17.02 -11.57 -7.09
N ILE A 150 16.03 -11.20 -7.91
CA ILE A 150 16.24 -10.54 -9.19
C ILE A 150 16.75 -9.11 -8.95
N CYS A 151 16.07 -8.33 -8.12
CA CYS A 151 16.43 -6.95 -7.85
C CYS A 151 17.84 -6.82 -7.26
N ASP A 152 18.22 -7.70 -6.33
CA ASP A 152 19.56 -7.73 -5.73
C ASP A 152 20.64 -8.01 -6.79
N LYS A 153 20.39 -8.95 -7.71
CA LYS A 153 21.31 -9.29 -8.81
C LYS A 153 21.60 -8.11 -9.73
N TYR A 154 20.61 -7.23 -9.98
CA TYR A 154 20.75 -6.09 -10.88
C TYR A 154 20.92 -4.74 -10.15
N GLY A 155 20.94 -4.73 -8.81
CA GLY A 155 21.07 -3.51 -8.02
C GLY A 155 19.85 -2.57 -8.10
N VAL A 156 18.65 -3.13 -8.30
CA VAL A 156 17.40 -2.37 -8.41
C VAL A 156 16.77 -2.22 -7.02
N ILE A 157 16.47 -1.00 -6.60
CA ILE A 157 15.85 -0.73 -5.28
C ILE A 157 14.38 -1.15 -5.28
N ILE A 158 13.94 -1.96 -4.33
CA ILE A 158 12.51 -2.29 -4.18
C ILE A 158 11.82 -1.25 -3.31
N ILE A 159 10.67 -0.75 -3.77
CA ILE A 159 9.69 0.05 -3.02
C ILE A 159 8.38 -0.72 -3.04
N GLU A 160 7.83 -1.03 -1.86
CA GLU A 160 6.59 -1.79 -1.75
C GLU A 160 5.38 -0.88 -1.59
N ASP A 161 4.46 -0.91 -2.55
CA ASP A 161 3.09 -0.46 -2.37
C ASP A 161 2.25 -1.58 -1.73
N ALA A 162 2.22 -1.55 -0.40
CA ALA A 162 1.43 -2.42 0.46
C ALA A 162 0.07 -1.78 0.83
N ALA A 163 -0.43 -0.82 0.03
CA ALA A 163 -1.70 -0.13 0.28
C ALA A 163 -2.91 -1.07 0.36
N GLU A 164 -2.79 -2.29 -0.13
CA GLU A 164 -3.86 -3.29 -0.19
C GLU A 164 -3.58 -4.50 0.70
N SER A 165 -2.39 -4.60 1.28
CA SER A 165 -1.87 -5.81 1.92
C SER A 165 -1.49 -5.63 3.39
N LEU A 166 -2.02 -4.62 4.08
CA LEU A 166 -1.81 -4.47 5.54
C LEU A 166 -2.19 -5.77 6.27
N GLY A 167 -1.21 -6.33 6.99
CA GLY A 167 -1.32 -7.60 7.71
C GLY A 167 -1.20 -8.86 6.85
N ALA A 168 -0.90 -8.75 5.55
CA ALA A 168 -0.49 -9.87 4.72
C ALA A 168 0.99 -10.22 4.97
N ALA A 169 1.34 -11.48 4.76
CA ALA A 169 2.70 -11.99 4.97
C ALA A 169 3.14 -12.93 3.86
N TYR A 170 4.44 -12.96 3.58
CA TYR A 170 5.09 -13.94 2.73
C TYR A 170 6.21 -14.60 3.57
N GLY A 171 6.09 -15.91 3.81
CA GLY A 171 6.90 -16.59 4.81
C GLY A 171 6.63 -16.03 6.22
N ASP A 172 7.70 -15.62 6.91
CA ASP A 172 7.65 -15.05 8.26
C ASP A 172 7.63 -13.51 8.29
N LYS A 173 7.65 -12.87 7.11
CA LYS A 173 7.81 -11.43 6.94
C LYS A 173 6.57 -10.80 6.34
N GLN A 174 6.17 -9.64 6.87
CA GLN A 174 5.00 -8.91 6.38
C GLN A 174 5.33 -8.11 5.12
N THR A 175 4.35 -7.98 4.22
CA THR A 175 4.47 -7.08 3.07
C THR A 175 4.78 -5.66 3.53
N GLY A 176 5.52 -4.90 2.71
CA GLY A 176 5.99 -3.56 3.05
C GLY A 176 7.33 -3.53 3.77
N THR A 177 8.01 -4.66 3.94
CA THR A 177 9.31 -4.72 4.64
C THR A 177 10.41 -5.45 3.89
N PHE A 178 10.12 -6.04 2.73
CA PHE A 178 11.09 -6.74 1.87
C PHE A 178 12.04 -5.79 1.16
N GLY A 179 11.54 -4.65 0.69
CA GLY A 179 12.30 -3.64 0.00
C GLY A 179 12.97 -2.62 0.92
N LYS A 180 13.43 -1.52 0.31
CA LYS A 180 14.05 -0.40 1.02
C LYS A 180 13.05 0.36 1.88
N CYS A 181 11.79 0.41 1.46
CA CYS A 181 10.67 0.94 2.24
C CYS A 181 9.35 0.36 1.73
N GLY A 182 8.33 0.40 2.58
CA GLY A 182 6.96 0.03 2.24
C GLY A 182 5.97 1.14 2.56
N ILE A 183 4.85 1.12 1.86
CA ILE A 183 3.77 2.09 2.01
C ILE A 183 2.45 1.38 2.30
N PHE A 184 1.74 1.86 3.32
CA PHE A 184 0.38 1.47 3.62
C PHE A 184 -0.59 2.63 3.37
N SER A 185 -1.84 2.31 3.05
CA SER A 185 -2.92 3.27 2.81
C SER A 185 -4.06 3.03 3.78
N PHE A 186 -4.60 4.14 4.30
CA PHE A 186 -5.71 4.17 5.25
C PHE A 186 -6.89 4.97 4.68
N ASN A 187 -7.06 4.92 3.37
CA ASN A 187 -8.22 5.52 2.68
C ASN A 187 -9.54 4.86 3.15
N ALA A 188 -10.67 5.49 2.84
CA ALA A 188 -12.01 5.08 3.28
C ALA A 188 -12.37 3.61 3.00
N ASN A 189 -11.88 3.04 1.90
CA ASN A 189 -12.22 1.68 1.48
C ASN A 189 -11.23 0.60 1.95
N LYS A 190 -10.15 0.97 2.65
CA LYS A 190 -9.09 0.05 3.10
C LYS A 190 -9.51 -0.76 4.32
N ILE A 191 -8.80 -1.87 4.59
CA ILE A 191 -9.14 -2.79 5.69
C ILE A 191 -9.16 -2.08 7.06
N ILE A 192 -8.22 -1.16 7.25
CA ILE A 192 -8.17 -0.16 8.31
C ILE A 192 -8.26 1.20 7.62
N THR A 193 -9.05 2.10 8.18
CA THR A 193 -9.20 3.45 7.63
C THR A 193 -8.95 4.52 8.69
N SER A 194 -8.47 5.68 8.26
CA SER A 194 -8.46 6.92 9.04
C SER A 194 -9.31 8.00 8.36
N GLY A 195 -10.21 7.61 7.46
CA GLY A 195 -10.89 8.49 6.49
C GLY A 195 -9.98 8.89 5.32
N GLY A 196 -8.70 9.12 5.61
CA GLY A 196 -7.60 9.28 4.68
C GLY A 196 -6.29 9.25 5.46
N GLY A 197 -5.26 8.61 4.90
CA GLY A 197 -3.97 8.45 5.56
C GLY A 197 -3.06 7.51 4.79
N GLY A 198 -1.76 7.59 5.08
CA GLY A 198 -0.77 6.64 4.62
C GLY A 198 0.36 6.54 5.63
N ILE A 199 1.07 5.42 5.65
CA ILE A 199 2.28 5.26 6.46
C ILE A 199 3.39 4.74 5.58
N LEU A 200 4.55 5.39 5.64
CA LEU A 200 5.80 4.88 5.11
C LEU A 200 6.54 4.15 6.23
N VAL A 201 7.02 2.94 5.97
CA VAL A 201 7.86 2.17 6.90
C VAL A 201 9.22 1.88 6.27
N SER A 202 10.27 1.86 7.09
CA SER A 202 11.61 1.44 6.66
C SER A 202 12.51 1.17 7.87
N ASP A 203 13.47 0.27 7.69
CA ASP A 203 14.57 0.09 8.65
C ASP A 203 15.67 1.16 8.53
N ASP A 204 15.63 1.96 7.47
CA ASP A 204 16.54 3.09 7.23
C ASP A 204 15.98 4.36 7.88
N ALA A 205 16.56 4.73 9.03
CA ALA A 205 16.14 5.90 9.79
C ALA A 205 16.39 7.22 9.02
N ASP A 206 17.43 7.29 8.19
CA ASP A 206 17.76 8.48 7.41
C ASP A 206 16.75 8.69 6.29
N LEU A 207 16.31 7.59 5.64
CA LEU A 207 15.23 7.64 4.65
C LEU A 207 13.95 8.19 5.28
N VAL A 208 13.55 7.68 6.45
CA VAL A 208 12.32 8.13 7.12
C VAL A 208 12.44 9.57 7.62
N ALA A 209 13.61 9.97 8.15
CA ALA A 209 13.88 11.34 8.56
C ALA A 209 13.82 12.32 7.38
N LYS A 210 14.40 11.95 6.24
CA LYS A 210 14.37 12.75 5.00
C LYS A 210 12.95 12.86 4.44
N ALA A 211 12.19 11.76 4.46
CA ALA A 211 10.78 11.78 4.07
C ALA A 211 9.97 12.71 4.99
N ARG A 212 10.24 12.71 6.29
CA ARG A 212 9.59 13.59 7.28
C ARG A 212 9.94 15.06 7.09
N TYR A 213 11.19 15.35 6.76
CA TYR A 213 11.65 16.69 6.38
C TYR A 213 10.85 17.20 5.17
N PHE A 214 10.79 16.44 4.07
CA PHE A 214 10.01 16.82 2.89
C PHE A 214 8.50 16.94 3.19
N ALA A 215 7.92 16.03 3.98
CA ALA A 215 6.51 16.06 4.36
C ALA A 215 6.12 17.28 5.20
N ASN A 216 7.10 17.91 5.86
CA ASN A 216 6.94 19.10 6.67
C ASN A 216 7.48 20.34 5.97
N GLN A 217 7.22 20.44 4.67
CA GLN A 217 7.60 21.57 3.82
C GLN A 217 9.12 21.84 3.77
N ALA A 218 9.96 20.82 4.02
CA ALA A 218 11.43 20.95 4.01
C ALA A 218 11.92 22.11 4.89
N LYS A 219 11.27 22.29 6.05
CA LYS A 219 11.61 23.35 6.99
C LYS A 219 12.85 22.98 7.80
N GLU A 220 13.85 23.85 7.78
CA GLU A 220 15.05 23.72 8.61
C GLU A 220 14.72 23.87 10.10
N PRO A 221 15.52 23.28 11.00
CA PRO A 221 15.31 23.34 12.45
C PRO A 221 15.75 24.68 13.05
N VAL A 222 15.30 25.80 12.46
CA VAL A 222 15.57 27.18 12.89
C VAL A 222 14.27 27.96 13.06
N GLU A 223 14.24 28.95 13.97
CA GLU A 223 13.01 29.66 14.35
C GLU A 223 12.38 30.49 13.23
N HIS A 224 13.18 31.02 12.31
CA HIS A 224 12.74 31.97 11.29
C HIS A 224 12.18 31.32 10.01
N TYR A 225 11.82 30.02 10.07
CA TYR A 225 11.22 29.27 8.96
C TYR A 225 12.07 29.31 7.68
N GLU A 226 13.30 28.79 7.78
CA GLU A 226 14.18 28.62 6.63
C GLU A 226 13.86 27.35 5.84
N HIS A 227 14.04 27.42 4.52
CA HIS A 227 13.77 26.33 3.58
C HIS A 227 14.89 26.26 2.53
N LEU A 228 15.69 25.20 2.56
CA LEU A 228 16.76 24.96 1.59
C LEU A 228 16.31 24.11 0.39
N ASN A 229 15.21 23.37 0.56
CA ASN A 229 14.61 22.54 -0.47
C ASN A 229 13.11 22.85 -0.62
N ILE A 230 12.54 22.39 -1.74
CA ILE A 230 11.09 22.39 -1.92
C ILE A 230 10.53 21.15 -1.21
N GLY A 231 9.71 21.37 -0.19
CA GLY A 231 8.93 20.33 0.47
C GLY A 231 7.44 20.38 0.14
N TYR A 232 6.69 19.57 0.85
CA TYR A 232 5.26 19.36 0.66
C TYR A 232 4.54 19.47 2.00
N ASN A 233 3.24 19.78 1.97
CA ASN A 233 2.41 19.69 3.16
C ASN A 233 1.67 18.36 3.17
N TYR A 234 2.36 17.31 3.62
CA TYR A 234 1.84 15.93 3.64
C TYR A 234 1.68 15.35 5.04
N ARG A 235 1.79 16.17 6.09
CA ARG A 235 1.59 15.72 7.47
C ARG A 235 0.13 15.29 7.69
N ILE A 236 -0.05 14.10 8.25
CA ILE A 236 -1.36 13.66 8.74
C ILE A 236 -1.76 14.46 9.98
N SER A 237 -3.07 14.66 10.19
CA SER A 237 -3.57 15.25 11.43
C SER A 237 -3.58 14.25 12.59
N ASN A 238 -3.54 14.77 13.82
CA ASN A 238 -3.72 13.95 15.01
C ASN A 238 -5.11 13.31 15.08
N LEU A 239 -6.15 13.98 14.54
CA LEU A 239 -7.51 13.43 14.45
C LEU A 239 -7.58 12.17 13.58
N GLN A 240 -7.00 12.23 12.38
CA GLN A 240 -6.93 11.07 11.49
C GLN A 240 -6.09 9.96 12.13
N SER A 241 -4.98 10.32 12.78
CA SER A 241 -4.12 9.34 13.45
C SER A 241 -4.81 8.67 14.64
N ALA A 242 -5.64 9.40 15.40
CA ALA A 242 -6.46 8.84 16.47
C ALA A 242 -7.46 7.79 15.95
N CYS A 243 -8.09 8.09 14.81
CA CYS A 243 -8.98 7.15 14.13
C CYS A 243 -8.23 5.91 13.61
N GLY A 244 -7.08 6.12 12.96
CA GLY A 244 -6.22 5.03 12.46
C GLY A 244 -5.73 4.13 13.60
N TYR A 245 -5.24 4.72 14.69
CA TYR A 245 -4.80 3.99 15.89
C TYR A 245 -5.91 3.16 16.54
N ALA A 246 -7.12 3.71 16.64
CA ALA A 246 -8.30 2.96 17.09
C ALA A 246 -8.59 1.76 16.17
N GLN A 247 -8.61 1.98 14.86
CA GLN A 247 -8.92 0.94 13.88
C GLN A 247 -7.89 -0.20 13.89
N MET A 248 -6.61 0.10 14.10
CA MET A 248 -5.54 -0.90 14.18
C MET A 248 -5.77 -1.97 15.26
N GLN A 249 -6.52 -1.65 16.33
CA GLN A 249 -6.87 -2.60 17.39
C GLN A 249 -7.75 -3.77 16.89
N GLU A 250 -8.42 -3.60 15.75
CA GLU A 250 -9.34 -4.60 15.16
C GLU A 250 -8.75 -5.28 13.91
N LEU A 251 -7.50 -4.98 13.52
CA LEU A 251 -6.93 -5.44 12.24
C LEU A 251 -7.02 -6.97 12.09
N GLN A 252 -6.54 -7.71 13.08
CA GLN A 252 -6.49 -9.19 13.01
C GLN A 252 -7.88 -9.80 12.86
N LYS A 253 -8.86 -9.26 13.58
CA LYS A 253 -10.26 -9.68 13.48
C LYS A 253 -10.85 -9.37 12.10
N ARG A 254 -10.55 -8.20 11.54
CA ARG A 254 -11.01 -7.79 10.21
C ARG A 254 -10.41 -8.68 9.12
N ILE A 255 -9.11 -8.99 9.20
CA ILE A 255 -8.46 -9.95 8.28
C ILE A 255 -9.13 -11.30 8.37
N HIS A 256 -9.31 -11.84 9.58
CA HIS A 256 -9.99 -13.13 9.77
C HIS A 256 -11.41 -13.14 9.17
N THR A 257 -12.16 -12.05 9.36
CA THR A 257 -13.50 -11.88 8.80
C THR A 257 -13.47 -11.84 7.28
N LYS A 258 -12.55 -11.07 6.67
CA LYS A 258 -12.37 -10.97 5.23
C LYS A 258 -12.02 -12.32 4.59
N ARG A 259 -11.11 -13.08 5.21
CA ARG A 259 -10.77 -14.44 4.77
C ARG A 259 -11.99 -15.39 4.86
N THR A 260 -12.75 -15.30 5.95
CA THR A 260 -14.00 -16.07 6.10
C THR A 260 -15.03 -15.73 5.01
N ILE A 261 -15.16 -14.45 4.65
CA ILE A 261 -16.05 -14.00 3.56
C ILE A 261 -15.58 -14.55 2.22
N PHE A 262 -14.27 -14.50 1.94
CA PHE A 262 -13.69 -15.09 0.74
C PHE A 262 -14.03 -16.58 0.63
N ASP A 263 -13.84 -17.36 1.69
CA ASP A 263 -14.17 -18.79 1.71
C ASP A 263 -15.66 -19.07 1.53
N LYS A 264 -16.54 -18.21 2.07
CA LYS A 264 -17.98 -18.31 1.83
C LYS A 264 -18.32 -18.11 0.35
N TYR A 265 -17.75 -17.11 -0.31
CA TYR A 265 -17.95 -16.92 -1.75
C TYR A 265 -17.40 -18.09 -2.56
N ARG A 266 -16.18 -18.55 -2.25
CA ARG A 266 -15.55 -19.69 -2.91
C ARG A 266 -16.40 -20.95 -2.84
N LYS A 267 -16.98 -21.24 -1.67
CA LYS A 267 -17.88 -22.38 -1.48
C LYS A 267 -19.24 -22.18 -2.16
N ALA A 268 -19.82 -20.98 -2.09
CA ALA A 268 -21.13 -20.69 -2.67
C ALA A 268 -21.12 -20.73 -4.21
N LEU A 269 -19.97 -20.44 -4.82
CA LEU A 269 -19.76 -20.44 -6.27
C LEU A 269 -18.99 -21.69 -6.76
N GLU A 270 -18.94 -22.74 -5.95
CA GLU A 270 -18.33 -24.01 -6.35
C GLU A 270 -19.06 -24.59 -7.58
N GLY A 271 -18.30 -24.90 -8.64
CA GLY A 271 -18.83 -25.39 -9.91
C GLY A 271 -19.32 -24.31 -10.89
N ALA A 272 -19.34 -23.03 -10.49
CA ALA A 272 -19.56 -21.93 -11.42
C ALA A 272 -18.31 -21.71 -12.31
N PRO A 273 -18.46 -21.15 -13.53
CA PRO A 273 -17.35 -20.87 -14.46
C PRO A 273 -16.56 -19.62 -14.03
N VAL A 274 -16.01 -19.65 -12.81
CA VAL A 274 -15.23 -18.57 -12.20
C VAL A 274 -13.91 -19.07 -11.65
N THR A 275 -12.90 -18.20 -11.68
CA THR A 275 -11.58 -18.45 -11.10
C THR A 275 -11.29 -17.43 -10.03
N PHE A 276 -11.26 -17.84 -8.76
CA PHE A 276 -10.93 -16.95 -7.65
C PHE A 276 -9.46 -16.56 -7.65
N MET A 277 -9.15 -15.39 -7.07
CA MET A 277 -7.76 -14.95 -6.90
C MET A 277 -6.94 -16.00 -6.13
N PRO A 278 -5.86 -16.51 -6.73
CA PRO A 278 -5.01 -17.53 -6.10
C PRO A 278 -4.34 -17.01 -4.82
N GLU A 279 -3.93 -17.92 -3.92
CA GLU A 279 -3.00 -17.63 -2.82
C GLU A 279 -1.65 -18.26 -3.16
N HIS A 280 -0.56 -17.49 -3.14
CA HIS A 280 0.78 -18.04 -3.30
C HIS A 280 1.09 -18.97 -2.11
N GLU A 281 1.78 -20.08 -2.34
CA GLU A 281 1.97 -21.13 -1.31
C GLU A 281 2.67 -20.65 -0.03
N LYS A 282 3.58 -19.68 -0.17
CA LYS A 282 4.28 -19.04 0.96
C LYS A 282 3.55 -17.83 1.52
N ALA A 283 2.46 -17.40 0.88
CA ALA A 283 1.77 -16.17 1.22
C ALA A 283 0.53 -16.42 2.07
N VAL A 284 0.23 -15.46 2.95
CA VAL A 284 -1.05 -15.34 3.63
C VAL A 284 -1.59 -13.95 3.33
N GLY A 285 -2.57 -13.87 2.44
CA GLY A 285 -3.15 -12.60 2.03
C GLY A 285 -4.11 -12.00 3.08
N SER A 286 -4.19 -10.67 3.12
CA SER A 286 -5.17 -9.95 3.96
C SER A 286 -6.60 -10.08 3.40
N ARG A 287 -6.73 -10.43 2.11
CA ARG A 287 -7.99 -10.53 1.34
C ARG A 287 -8.80 -9.25 1.43
N TRP A 288 -8.14 -8.10 1.20
CA TRP A 288 -8.78 -6.79 1.23
C TRP A 288 -10.10 -6.78 0.44
N LEU A 289 -10.06 -7.34 -0.77
CA LEU A 289 -11.22 -7.64 -1.60
C LEU A 289 -11.29 -9.13 -1.92
N THR A 290 -12.51 -9.64 -2.10
CA THR A 290 -12.74 -10.94 -2.75
C THR A 290 -12.85 -10.70 -4.24
N THR A 291 -11.91 -11.27 -5.01
CA THR A 291 -11.79 -11.05 -6.45
C THR A 291 -11.78 -12.40 -7.18
N LEU A 292 -12.35 -12.40 -8.38
CA LEU A 292 -12.47 -13.56 -9.24
C LEU A 292 -12.51 -13.11 -10.71
N LEU A 293 -12.22 -14.05 -11.61
CA LEU A 293 -12.38 -13.91 -13.05
C LEU A 293 -13.58 -14.73 -13.49
N PHE A 294 -14.36 -14.22 -14.44
CA PHE A 294 -15.38 -14.99 -15.15
C PHE A 294 -14.73 -15.62 -16.39
N ASN A 295 -14.92 -16.92 -16.59
CA ASN A 295 -14.28 -17.64 -17.69
C ASN A 295 -15.01 -17.42 -19.02
N ASP A 296 -16.35 -17.33 -18.98
CA ASP A 296 -17.20 -17.38 -20.17
C ASP A 296 -18.14 -16.16 -20.31
N GLU A 297 -18.13 -15.24 -19.34
CA GLU A 297 -19.09 -14.12 -19.26
C GLU A 297 -18.41 -12.76 -19.39
N ASP A 298 -19.12 -11.82 -20.03
CA ASP A 298 -18.69 -10.43 -20.12
C ASP A 298 -18.85 -9.70 -18.77
N LYS A 299 -17.77 -9.06 -18.31
CA LYS A 299 -17.72 -8.35 -17.03
C LYS A 299 -18.79 -7.25 -16.94
N GLU A 300 -19.05 -6.52 -18.02
CA GLU A 300 -19.99 -5.39 -18.01
C GLU A 300 -21.44 -5.88 -17.85
N SER A 301 -21.77 -7.02 -18.44
CA SER A 301 -23.07 -7.67 -18.29
C SER A 301 -23.33 -8.09 -16.84
N ILE A 302 -22.35 -8.73 -16.20
CA ILE A 302 -22.43 -9.09 -14.77
C ILE A 302 -22.52 -7.86 -13.88
N TYR A 303 -21.69 -6.83 -14.15
CA TYR A 303 -21.72 -5.57 -13.41
C TYR A 303 -23.09 -4.88 -13.50
N GLY A 304 -23.69 -4.87 -14.69
CA GLY A 304 -25.04 -4.36 -14.93
C GLY A 304 -26.09 -5.10 -14.10
N TYR A 305 -26.04 -6.43 -14.08
CA TYR A 305 -26.96 -7.26 -13.29
C TYR A 305 -26.82 -7.00 -11.79
N LEU A 306 -25.59 -7.04 -11.25
CA LEU A 306 -25.32 -6.79 -9.83
C LEU A 306 -25.82 -5.40 -9.40
N LYS A 307 -25.63 -4.38 -10.25
CA LYS A 307 -26.11 -3.03 -9.98
C LYS A 307 -27.63 -2.95 -9.87
N VAL A 308 -28.37 -3.65 -10.75
CA VAL A 308 -29.85 -3.73 -10.70
C VAL A 308 -30.30 -4.40 -9.39
N GLU A 309 -29.60 -5.45 -8.98
CA GLU A 309 -29.86 -6.16 -7.70
C GLU A 309 -29.36 -5.39 -6.46
N GLY A 310 -28.75 -4.21 -6.64
CA GLY A 310 -28.26 -3.37 -5.56
C GLY A 310 -26.97 -3.88 -4.90
N ILE A 311 -26.17 -4.69 -5.60
CA ILE A 311 -24.88 -5.22 -5.17
C ILE A 311 -23.77 -4.40 -5.84
N GLU A 312 -22.98 -3.69 -5.04
CA GLU A 312 -21.85 -2.92 -5.54
C GLU A 312 -20.66 -3.83 -5.86
N SER A 313 -20.06 -3.63 -7.04
CA SER A 313 -18.86 -4.30 -7.52
C SER A 313 -17.92 -3.28 -8.19
N ARG A 314 -16.75 -3.74 -8.67
CA ARG A 314 -15.78 -2.95 -9.44
C ARG A 314 -15.15 -3.84 -10.51
#